data_AF-A0AAJ1Q9S4-F1
#
_entry.id   AF-A0AAJ1Q9S4-F1
#
_cell.length_a   1.000
_cell.length_b   1.000
_cell.length_c   1.000
_cell.angle_alpha   90.00
_cell.angle_beta   90.00
_cell.angle_gamma   90.00
#
_symmetry.space_group_name_H-M   'P 1'
#
loop_
_entity.id
_entity.type
_entity.pdbx_description
1 polymer ?
#
loop_
_entity_poly.entity_id
_entity_poly.type
_entity_poly.pdbx_seq_one_letter_code
_entity_poly.pdbx_strand_id
1 'polypeptide(L)' 'CMALGVTGPALRATGLPWDLRKNQPYCDYDTYDFDVATWDTCDCYGRFRIRLEEMDQSVRILKQCLKRLEDTQGDR' A
#
# COMPACT_ATOMS: atom_id res chain seq x y z
N CYS A 1 6.13 12.39 14.14
CA CYS A 1 6.70 11.38 13.21
C CYS A 1 7.55 11.98 12.09
N MET A 2 7.07 12.97 11.33
CA MET A 2 7.82 13.54 10.19
C MET A 2 9.19 14.12 10.57
N ALA A 3 9.29 14.90 11.64
CA ALA A 3 10.56 15.50 12.09
C ALA A 3 11.62 14.45 12.51
N LEU A 4 11.19 13.22 12.82
CA LEU A 4 12.06 12.11 13.19
C LEU A 4 12.42 11.20 12.00
N GLY A 5 11.97 11.54 10.78
CA GLY A 5 12.22 10.74 9.58
C GLY A 5 11.50 9.38 9.56
N VAL A 6 10.43 9.20 10.34
CA VAL A 6 9.67 7.94 10.39
C VAL A 6 8.83 7.77 9.13
N THR A 7 8.86 6.58 8.53
CA THR A 7 8.13 6.26 7.28
C THR A 7 7.27 4.99 7.42
N GLY A 8 6.44 4.74 6.40
CA GLY A 8 5.68 3.50 6.26
C GLY A 8 4.63 3.29 7.37
N PRO A 9 4.44 2.04 7.85
CA PRO A 9 3.39 1.71 8.81
C PRO A 9 3.46 2.47 10.14
N ALA A 10 4.67 2.86 10.58
CA ALA A 10 4.83 3.66 11.79
C ALA A 10 4.36 5.11 11.60
N LEU A 11 4.50 5.67 10.39
CA LEU A 11 3.94 6.97 10.03
C LEU A 11 2.43 6.88 9.80
N ARG A 12 1.97 5.83 9.11
CA ARG A 12 0.54 5.62 8.84
C ARG A 12 -0.30 5.32 10.08
N ALA A 13 0.33 4.84 11.15
CA ALA A 13 -0.30 4.68 12.46
C ALA A 13 -0.60 6.01 13.18
N THR A 14 -0.23 7.16 12.60
CA THR A 14 -0.63 8.49 13.07
C THR A 14 -1.82 9.07 12.31
N GLY A 15 -2.51 8.27 11.50
CA GLY A 15 -3.60 8.70 10.64
C GLY A 15 -3.15 9.44 9.38
N LEU A 16 -1.84 9.59 9.13
CA LEU A 16 -1.35 10.26 7.92
C LEU A 16 -1.29 9.27 6.75
N PRO A 17 -2.10 9.43 5.67
CA PRO A 17 -2.11 8.52 4.52
C PRO A 17 -0.93 8.79 3.58
N TRP A 18 0.28 8.48 4.03
CA TRP A 18 1.51 8.63 3.25
C TRP A 18 1.98 7.27 2.72
N ASP A 19 1.97 7.09 1.40
CA ASP A 19 2.49 5.91 0.71
C ASP A 19 3.10 6.31 -0.63
N LEU A 20 4.37 5.95 -0.84
CA LEU A 20 5.08 6.28 -2.09
C LEU A 20 4.38 5.70 -3.32
N ARG A 21 3.77 4.52 -3.23
CA ARG A 21 3.09 3.88 -4.37
C ARG A 21 1.89 4.67 -4.89
N LYS A 22 1.32 5.57 -4.07
CA LYS A 22 0.24 6.49 -4.47
C LYS A 22 0.72 7.93 -4.64
N ASN A 23 1.54 8.43 -3.72
CA ASN A 23 1.98 9.83 -3.73
C ASN A 23 3.09 10.11 -4.76
N GLN A 24 3.96 9.14 -5.01
CA GLN A 24 5.05 9.23 -5.99
C GLN A 24 5.16 7.89 -6.74
N PRO A 25 4.16 7.55 -7.58
CA PRO A 25 4.05 6.23 -8.18
C PRO A 25 5.31 5.86 -8.98
N TYR A 26 5.67 4.59 -8.90
CA TYR A 26 6.77 3.97 -9.62
C TYR A 26 6.32 2.59 -10.11
N CYS A 27 7.02 1.99 -11.09
CA CYS A 27 6.72 0.64 -11.60
C CYS A 27 5.21 0.40 -11.88
N ASP A 28 4.55 1.41 -12.46
CA ASP A 28 3.12 1.38 -12.81
C ASP A 28 2.15 1.10 -11.64
N TYR A 29 2.55 1.39 -10.38
CA TYR A 29 1.66 1.23 -9.22
C TYR A 29 0.41 2.11 -9.28
N ASP A 30 0.44 3.20 -10.05
CA ASP A 30 -0.71 4.06 -10.35
C ASP A 30 -1.80 3.36 -11.18
N THR A 31 -1.45 2.30 -11.91
CA THR A 31 -2.42 1.51 -12.70
C THR A 31 -3.23 0.52 -11.87
N TYR A 32 -2.86 0.30 -10.61
CA TYR A 32 -3.54 -0.63 -9.71
C TYR A 32 -4.39 0.10 -8.67
N ASP A 33 -5.57 -0.47 -8.42
CA ASP A 33 -6.51 0.01 -7.42
C ASP A 33 -6.28 -0.66 -6.07
N PHE A 34 -5.92 0.14 -5.07
CA PHE A 34 -5.67 -0.31 -3.70
C PHE A 34 -5.75 0.88 -2.74
N ASP A 35 -6.06 0.58 -1.49
CA ASP A 35 -6.26 1.57 -0.44
C ASP A 35 -5.01 1.69 0.45
N VAL A 36 -4.72 2.89 0.94
CA VAL A 36 -3.64 3.13 1.90
C VAL A 36 -4.18 2.98 3.32
N ALA A 37 -3.84 1.87 3.98
CA ALA A 37 -4.29 1.60 5.34
C ALA A 37 -3.68 2.59 6.34
N THR A 38 -4.53 3.30 7.07
CA THR A 38 -4.14 4.21 8.17
C THR A 38 -4.86 3.85 9.44
N TRP A 39 -4.25 4.22 10.57
CA TRP A 39 -4.82 4.06 11.89
C TRP A 39 -4.39 5.24 12.77
N ASP A 40 -5.13 5.60 13.80
CA ASP A 40 -4.92 6.85 14.55
C ASP A 40 -4.45 6.66 16.01
N THR A 41 -4.35 5.43 16.51
CA THR A 41 -3.93 5.14 17.89
C THR A 41 -2.44 5.36 18.17
N CYS A 42 -1.59 5.52 17.15
CA CYS A 42 -0.14 5.77 17.27
C CYS A 42 0.67 4.70 18.04
N ASP A 43 0.11 3.54 18.32
CA ASP A 43 0.70 2.48 19.14
C ASP A 43 1.13 1.26 18.31
N CYS A 44 1.68 0.24 18.98
CA CYS A 44 2.07 -1.01 18.33
C CYS A 44 0.87 -1.76 17.73
N TYR A 45 -0.31 -1.64 18.34
CA TYR A 45 -1.53 -2.28 17.82
C TYR A 45 -1.98 -1.65 16.51
N GLY A 46 -1.99 -0.32 16.39
CA GLY A 46 -2.29 0.38 15.14
C GLY A 46 -1.34 -0.02 14.01
N ARG A 47 -0.04 -0.14 14.32
CA ARG A 47 0.97 -0.63 13.34
C ARG A 47 0.69 -2.07 12.93
N PHE A 48 0.33 -2.94 13.87
CA PHE A 48 -0.04 -4.33 13.59
C PHE A 48 -1.27 -4.41 12.68
N ARG A 49 -2.33 -3.66 12.98
CA ARG A 49 -3.54 -3.59 12.15
C ARG A 49 -3.23 -3.13 10.72
N ILE A 50 -2.43 -2.08 10.57
CA ILE A 50 -2.00 -1.59 9.24
C ILE A 50 -1.30 -2.70 8.44
N ARG A 51 -0.44 -3.53 9.07
CA ARG A 51 0.22 -4.64 8.37
C ARG A 51 -0.76 -5.71 7.89
N LEU A 52 -1.78 -6.02 8.66
CA LEU A 52 -2.81 -6.98 8.25
C LEU A 52 -3.57 -6.47 7.03
N GLU A 53 -4.04 -5.22 7.08
CA GLU A 53 -4.74 -4.59 5.95
C GLU A 53 -3.83 -4.49 4.70
N GLU A 54 -2.53 -4.22 4.88
CA GLU A 54 -1.57 -4.21 3.78
C GLU A 54 -1.42 -5.58 3.10
N MET A 55 -1.55 -6.69 3.83
CA MET A 55 -1.53 -8.03 3.24
C MET A 55 -2.74 -8.22 2.32
N ASP A 56 -3.92 -7.81 2.76
CA ASP A 56 -5.15 -7.90 1.97
C ASP A 56 -5.09 -7.01 0.72
N GLN A 57 -4.59 -5.78 0.85
CA GLN A 57 -4.37 -4.89 -0.32
C GLN A 57 -3.29 -5.43 -1.26
N SER A 58 -2.27 -6.12 -0.74
CA SER A 58 -1.26 -6.78 -1.57
C SER A 58 -1.87 -7.91 -2.40
N VAL A 59 -2.77 -8.71 -1.80
CA VAL A 59 -3.53 -9.75 -2.53
C VAL A 59 -4.45 -9.12 -3.58
N ARG A 60 -5.08 -7.97 -3.29
CA ARG A 60 -5.90 -7.23 -4.26
C ARG A 60 -5.09 -6.77 -5.47
N ILE A 61 -3.88 -6.25 -5.27
CA ILE A 61 -2.96 -5.89 -6.36
C ILE A 61 -2.60 -7.13 -7.17
N LEU A 62 -2.19 -8.23 -6.52
CA LEU A 62 -1.84 -9.48 -7.21
C LEU A 62 -2.95 -10.00 -8.12
N LYS A 63 -4.21 -9.93 -7.67
CA LYS A 63 -5.37 -10.33 -8.49
C LYS A 63 -5.53 -9.46 -9.74
N GLN A 64 -5.28 -8.15 -9.63
CA GLN A 64 -5.32 -7.23 -10.77
C GLN A 64 -4.15 -7.48 -11.73
N CYS A 65 -2.95 -7.72 -11.20
CA CYS A 65 -1.79 -8.10 -12.00
C CYS A 65 -2.04 -9.38 -12.80
N LEU A 66 -2.60 -10.41 -12.16
CA LEU A 66 -2.92 -11.67 -12.82
C LEU A 66 -3.92 -11.47 -13.97
N LYS A 67 -5.01 -10.74 -13.71
CA LYS A 67 -5.99 -10.41 -14.74
C LYS A 67 -5.36 -9.68 -15.93
N ARG A 68 -4.53 -8.67 -15.66
CA ARG A 68 -3.82 -7.91 -16.70
C ARG A 68 -2.86 -8.80 -17.51
N LEU A 69 -2.21 -9.77 -16.85
CA LEU A 69 -1.33 -10.73 -17.50
C LEU A 69 -2.12 -11.68 -18.42
N GLU A 70 -3.27 -12.17 -17.98
CA GLU A 70 -4.17 -13.01 -18.79
C GLU A 70 -4.72 -12.27 -20.02
N ASP A 71 -5.03 -10.98 -19.87
CA ASP A 71 -5.51 -10.13 -20.96
C ASP A 71 -4.39 -9.76 -21.97
N THR A 72 -3.13 -9.92 -21.58
CA THR A 72 -1.99 -9.61 -22.46
C THR A 72 -1.75 -10.78 -23.42
N GLN A 73 -1.91 -10.55 -24.72
CA GLN A 73 -1.45 -11.49 -25.74
C GLN A 73 0.08 -11.48 -25.72
N GLY A 74 0.70 -12.45 -25.03
CA GLY A 74 2.15 -12.52 -24.93
C GLY A 74 2.81 -12.42 -26.30
N ASP A 75 3.81 -11.54 -26.42
CA ASP A 75 4.61 -11.45 -27.63
C ASP A 75 5.32 -12.79 -27.85
N ARG A 76 5.01 -13.44 -28.98
CA ARG A 76 5.65 -14.69 -29.42
C ARG A 76 7.06 -14.45 -29.91
#